data_AF-D8Q613-F1
#
_entry.id   AF-D8Q613-F1
#
_cell.length_a   1.000
_cell.length_b   1.000
_cell.length_c   1.000
_cell.angle_alpha   90.00
_cell.angle_beta   90.00
_cell.angle_gamma   90.00
#
_symmetry.space_group_name_H-M   'P 1'
#
loop_
_entity.id
_entity.type
_entity.pdbx_description
1 polymer ?
#
loop_
_entity_poly.entity_id
_entity_poly.type
_entity_poly.pdbx_seq_one_letter_code
_entity_poly.pdbx_strand_id
1 'polypeptide(L)'
;MRSIHDQYTPYRSLRSLSLDGSHQPMNINFSDIEMFSVFPHINHFALDFEFEEVSITDSNCEAFASWWPDLRHFSIGGSASPAVRTAPPALTLRALLAFVQRCPQFACLALPMDATVVPIVQTDAKGRAPRYWGLEELTLKDSDIGSGDELGAWMAESFPGLRDLYYSLPNEEHGDVDRRIEEWNRVKMLTTGRTEF
;
A
#
# COMPACT_ATOMS: atom_id res chain seq x y z
N MET A 1 -36.92 2.63 6.63
CA MET A 1 -35.71 1.78 6.51
C MET A 1 -34.70 2.28 7.53
N ARG A 2 -34.15 1.39 8.37
CA ARG A 2 -32.98 1.76 9.20
C ARG A 2 -31.77 1.86 8.27
N SER A 3 -30.96 2.90 8.44
CA SER A 3 -29.76 3.07 7.63
C SER A 3 -28.82 1.90 7.88
N ILE A 4 -28.04 1.48 6.87
CA ILE A 4 -27.00 0.46 7.06
C ILE A 4 -26.01 0.87 8.17
N HIS A 5 -25.79 2.18 8.33
CA HIS A 5 -25.02 2.78 9.41
C HIS A 5 -25.61 2.50 10.82
N ASP A 6 -26.93 2.43 10.95
CA ASP A 6 -27.59 2.16 12.24
C ASP A 6 -27.36 0.72 12.69
N GLN A 7 -27.23 -0.21 11.74
CA GLN A 7 -26.99 -1.63 12.02
C GLN A 7 -25.57 -1.87 12.58
N TYR A 8 -24.61 -1.03 12.18
CA TYR A 8 -23.22 -1.14 12.60
C TYR A 8 -22.85 -0.29 13.83
N THR A 9 -23.80 0.49 14.35
CA THR A 9 -23.58 1.33 15.55
C THR A 9 -23.03 0.56 16.76
N PRO A 10 -23.46 -0.68 17.06
CA PRO A 10 -22.89 -1.47 18.16
C PRO A 10 -21.40 -1.81 17.99
N TYR A 11 -20.90 -1.78 16.74
CA TYR A 11 -19.54 -2.19 16.38
C TYR A 11 -18.61 -1.00 16.13
N ARG A 12 -18.96 0.22 16.58
CA ARG A 12 -18.08 1.40 16.45
C ARG A 12 -16.71 1.23 17.11
N SER A 13 -16.57 0.29 18.02
CA SER A 13 -15.29 -0.08 18.64
C SER A 13 -14.45 -1.04 17.81
N LEU A 14 -14.88 -1.41 16.59
CA LEU A 14 -14.09 -2.26 15.70
C LEU A 14 -12.79 -1.54 15.35
N ARG A 15 -11.67 -2.22 15.63
CA ARG A 15 -10.31 -1.71 15.36
C ARG A 15 -9.57 -2.53 14.31
N SER A 16 -9.89 -3.82 14.22
CA SER A 16 -9.24 -4.73 13.29
C SER A 16 -10.30 -5.40 12.44
N LEU A 17 -10.10 -5.33 11.13
CA LEU A 17 -10.85 -6.10 10.14
C LEU A 17 -9.83 -6.83 9.28
N SER A 18 -9.88 -8.15 9.32
CA SER A 18 -9.14 -9.02 8.42
C SER A 18 -10.10 -10.03 7.84
N LEU A 19 -10.12 -10.14 6.53
CA LEU A 19 -10.90 -11.12 5.81
C LEU A 19 -9.93 -11.91 4.93
N ASP A 20 -9.95 -13.23 5.06
CA ASP A 20 -9.14 -14.16 4.27
C ASP A 20 -10.04 -15.21 3.60
N GLY A 21 -9.54 -15.79 2.51
CA GLY A 21 -10.23 -16.91 1.87
C GLY A 21 -9.69 -17.32 0.52
N SER A 22 -9.90 -18.60 0.17
CA SER A 22 -9.50 -19.21 -1.09
C SER A 22 -10.69 -19.29 -2.07
N HIS A 23 -11.33 -18.14 -2.34
CA HIS A 23 -12.42 -18.06 -3.30
C HIS A 23 -11.89 -17.93 -4.74
N GLN A 24 -12.78 -18.08 -5.72
CA GLN A 24 -12.45 -17.70 -7.10
C GLN A 24 -11.96 -16.24 -7.12
N PRO A 25 -11.03 -15.87 -8.03
CA PRO A 25 -10.58 -14.50 -8.16
C PRO A 25 -11.76 -13.53 -8.22
N MET A 26 -11.72 -12.48 -7.38
CA MET A 26 -12.78 -11.48 -7.29
C MET A 26 -12.28 -10.14 -7.81
N ASN A 27 -13.20 -9.26 -8.19
CA ASN A 27 -12.87 -7.86 -8.44
C ASN A 27 -13.19 -7.04 -7.19
N ILE A 28 -12.31 -6.12 -6.85
CA ILE A 28 -12.53 -5.19 -5.74
C ILE A 28 -12.43 -3.74 -6.23
N ASN A 29 -13.39 -2.93 -5.82
CA ASN A 29 -13.42 -1.50 -6.10
C ASN A 29 -13.65 -0.68 -4.82
N PHE A 30 -13.65 0.63 -4.96
CA PHE A 30 -13.83 1.56 -3.84
C PHE A 30 -15.11 1.33 -3.02
N SER A 31 -16.24 1.04 -3.68
CA SER A 31 -17.55 0.89 -3.02
C SER A 31 -17.59 -0.32 -2.08
N ASP A 32 -16.82 -1.36 -2.41
CA ASP A 32 -16.72 -2.57 -1.58
C ASP A 32 -16.01 -2.28 -0.24
N ILE A 33 -15.16 -1.25 -0.21
CA ILE A 33 -14.43 -0.81 0.98
C ILE A 33 -15.17 0.31 1.72
N GLU A 34 -15.91 1.16 0.98
CA GLU A 34 -16.64 2.31 1.52
C GLU A 34 -17.60 1.94 2.67
N MET A 35 -18.20 0.74 2.61
CA MET A 35 -19.08 0.26 3.68
C MET A 35 -18.38 0.16 5.05
N PHE A 36 -17.05 0.06 5.10
CA PHE A 36 -16.28 -0.01 6.34
C PHE A 36 -15.87 1.37 6.89
N SER A 37 -16.14 2.46 6.17
CA SER A 37 -15.91 3.84 6.62
C SER A 37 -16.65 4.19 7.92
N VAL A 38 -17.66 3.39 8.28
CA VAL A 38 -18.49 3.53 9.49
C VAL A 38 -17.74 3.21 10.79
N PHE A 39 -16.56 2.59 10.68
CA PHE A 39 -15.72 2.17 11.80
C PHE A 39 -14.50 3.11 11.91
N PRO A 40 -14.63 4.26 12.62
CA PRO A 40 -13.59 5.30 12.61
C PRO A 40 -12.30 4.93 13.33
N HIS A 41 -12.30 3.82 14.09
CA HIS A 41 -11.18 3.38 14.92
C HIS A 41 -10.42 2.19 14.33
N ILE A 42 -10.67 1.87 13.05
CA ILE A 42 -9.88 0.85 12.36
C ILE A 42 -8.41 1.28 12.38
N ASN A 43 -7.58 0.41 12.96
CA ASN A 43 -6.14 0.50 12.95
C ASN A 43 -5.49 -0.63 12.14
N HIS A 44 -6.25 -1.67 11.79
CA HIS A 44 -5.79 -2.77 10.95
C HIS A 44 -6.89 -3.14 9.95
N PHE A 45 -6.60 -3.02 8.66
CA PHE A 45 -7.47 -3.39 7.57
C PHE A 45 -6.71 -4.30 6.60
N ALA A 46 -7.18 -5.53 6.44
CA ALA A 46 -6.58 -6.51 5.55
C ALA A 46 -7.64 -7.30 4.77
N LEU A 47 -7.46 -7.39 3.46
CA LEU A 47 -8.23 -8.23 2.56
C LEU A 47 -7.28 -9.21 1.86
N ASP A 48 -7.14 -10.41 2.42
CA ASP A 48 -6.25 -11.49 1.97
C ASP A 48 -7.03 -12.46 1.07
N PHE A 49 -7.37 -11.99 -0.12
CA PHE A 49 -7.99 -12.77 -1.18
C PHE A 49 -7.16 -12.71 -2.46
N GLU A 50 -7.45 -13.62 -3.39
CA GLU A 50 -7.03 -13.51 -4.78
C GLU A 50 -7.95 -12.53 -5.51
N PHE A 51 -7.38 -11.50 -6.11
CA PHE A 51 -8.14 -10.53 -6.92
C PHE A 51 -7.75 -10.62 -8.39
N GLU A 52 -8.76 -10.68 -9.26
CA GLU A 52 -8.56 -10.56 -10.71
C GLU A 52 -8.28 -9.10 -11.09
N GLU A 53 -9.02 -8.16 -10.48
CA GLU A 53 -8.85 -6.72 -10.64
C GLU A 53 -8.94 -5.97 -9.30
N VAL A 54 -8.05 -5.00 -9.10
CA VAL A 54 -8.09 -4.05 -7.98
C VAL A 54 -8.27 -2.64 -8.54
N SER A 55 -9.51 -2.16 -8.61
CA SER A 55 -9.86 -0.85 -9.15
C SER A 55 -9.84 0.22 -8.04
N ILE A 56 -8.66 0.43 -7.45
CA ILE A 56 -8.39 1.46 -6.43
C ILE A 56 -7.43 2.51 -7.00
N THR A 57 -7.66 3.79 -6.71
CA THR A 57 -6.84 4.92 -7.17
C THR A 57 -6.21 5.68 -6.00
N ASP A 58 -5.25 6.56 -6.28
CA ASP A 58 -4.65 7.44 -5.25
C ASP A 58 -5.71 8.24 -4.47
N SER A 59 -6.76 8.72 -5.16
CA SER A 59 -7.85 9.47 -4.55
C SER A 59 -8.70 8.63 -3.58
N ASN A 60 -8.78 7.32 -3.83
CA ASN A 60 -9.44 6.39 -2.92
C ASN A 60 -8.59 6.16 -1.67
N CYS A 61 -7.27 6.03 -1.80
CA CYS A 61 -6.37 5.94 -0.66
C CYS A 61 -6.42 7.18 0.24
N GLU A 62 -6.58 8.37 -0.34
CA GLU A 62 -6.85 9.58 0.44
C GLU A 62 -8.13 9.47 1.27
N ALA A 63 -9.22 8.98 0.67
CA ALA A 63 -10.47 8.75 1.40
C ALA A 63 -10.29 7.72 2.53
N PHE A 64 -9.61 6.60 2.26
CA PHE A 64 -9.32 5.56 3.26
C PHE A 64 -8.54 6.12 4.46
N ALA A 65 -7.48 6.86 4.20
CA ALA A 65 -6.66 7.49 5.23
C ALA A 65 -7.45 8.55 6.03
N SER A 66 -8.46 9.19 5.43
CA SER A 66 -9.36 10.11 6.13
C SER A 66 -10.42 9.40 6.97
N TRP A 67 -10.89 8.22 6.57
CA TRP A 67 -11.84 7.44 7.35
C TRP A 67 -11.20 6.85 8.60
N TRP A 68 -9.92 6.48 8.51
CA TRP A 68 -9.21 5.74 9.55
C TRP A 68 -7.92 6.48 9.98
N PRO A 69 -8.04 7.58 10.74
CA PRO A 69 -6.87 8.33 11.21
C PRO A 69 -5.95 7.51 12.14
N ASP A 70 -6.48 6.47 12.78
CA ASP A 70 -5.74 5.55 13.65
C ASP A 70 -5.08 4.38 12.88
N LEU A 71 -5.14 4.38 11.53
CA LEU A 71 -4.66 3.27 10.70
C LEU A 71 -3.16 3.01 10.89
N ARG A 72 -2.83 1.75 11.20
CA ARG A 72 -1.47 1.24 11.30
C ARG A 72 -1.13 0.28 10.17
N HIS A 73 -2.08 -0.55 9.75
CA HIS A 73 -1.86 -1.59 8.73
C HIS A 73 -2.95 -1.52 7.68
N PHE A 74 -2.55 -1.47 6.40
CA PHE A 74 -3.44 -1.54 5.26
C PHE A 74 -2.92 -2.55 4.24
N SER A 75 -3.71 -3.56 3.92
CA SER A 75 -3.36 -4.60 2.95
C SER A 75 -4.55 -4.96 2.07
N ILE A 76 -4.33 -4.98 0.75
CA ILE A 76 -5.25 -5.59 -0.22
C ILE A 76 -4.43 -6.51 -1.12
N GLY A 77 -4.94 -7.73 -1.27
CA GLY A 77 -4.30 -8.77 -2.05
C GLY A 77 -3.48 -9.65 -1.14
N GLY A 78 -3.80 -10.94 -1.16
CA GLY A 78 -3.20 -11.92 -0.28
C GLY A 78 -1.75 -12.25 -0.54
N SER A 79 -1.06 -12.84 0.44
CA SER A 79 0.31 -13.38 0.27
C SER A 79 0.41 -14.40 -0.87
N ALA A 80 -0.69 -15.09 -1.17
CA ALA A 80 -0.83 -16.04 -2.26
C ALA A 80 -1.44 -15.45 -3.55
N SER A 81 -1.91 -14.19 -3.54
CA SER A 81 -2.53 -13.62 -4.72
C SER A 81 -1.47 -13.41 -5.79
N PRO A 82 -1.58 -14.07 -6.97
CA PRO A 82 -0.83 -13.62 -8.13
C PRO A 82 -1.19 -12.15 -8.36
N ALA A 83 -0.23 -11.41 -8.91
CA ALA A 83 -0.43 -10.05 -9.40
C ALA A 83 -1.80 -9.87 -10.06
N VAL A 84 -2.38 -8.68 -9.92
CA VAL A 84 -3.57 -8.28 -10.67
C VAL A 84 -3.35 -8.58 -12.14
N ARG A 85 -4.11 -9.54 -12.70
CA ARG A 85 -3.71 -10.24 -13.92
C ARG A 85 -3.93 -9.45 -15.21
N THR A 86 -4.72 -8.38 -15.15
CA THR A 86 -5.37 -7.82 -16.34
C THR A 86 -5.08 -6.35 -16.60
N ALA A 87 -4.57 -5.59 -15.61
CA ALA A 87 -4.29 -4.17 -15.78
C ALA A 87 -3.11 -3.69 -14.93
N PRO A 88 -2.27 -2.79 -15.45
CA PRO A 88 -1.23 -2.14 -14.66
C PRO A 88 -1.87 -1.39 -13.47
N PRO A 89 -1.18 -1.32 -12.33
CA PRO A 89 -1.72 -0.67 -11.14
C PRO A 89 -2.05 0.81 -11.42
N ALA A 90 -3.30 1.20 -11.15
CA ALA A 90 -3.72 2.61 -11.19
C ALA A 90 -3.21 3.42 -9.98
N LEU A 91 -2.74 2.73 -8.95
CA LEU A 91 -2.14 3.31 -7.75
C LEU A 91 -0.69 3.67 -8.02
N THR A 92 -0.28 4.85 -7.57
CA THR A 92 1.13 5.27 -7.60
C THR A 92 1.70 5.36 -6.19
N LEU A 93 3.00 5.59 -6.07
CA LEU A 93 3.65 5.90 -4.79
C LEU A 93 3.07 7.13 -4.08
N ARG A 94 2.24 7.97 -4.73
CA ARG A 94 1.51 9.05 -4.05
C ARG A 94 0.47 8.52 -3.05
N ALA A 95 -0.09 7.34 -3.29
CA ALA A 95 -1.00 6.69 -2.34
C ALA A 95 -0.34 6.46 -0.97
N LEU A 96 0.96 6.12 -0.95
CA LEU A 96 1.72 5.97 0.29
C LEU A 96 1.75 7.28 1.10
N LEU A 97 1.93 8.43 0.42
CA LEU A 97 1.93 9.74 1.07
C LEU A 97 0.60 10.06 1.75
N ALA A 98 -0.53 9.65 1.16
CA ALA A 98 -1.85 9.88 1.74
C ALA A 98 -1.98 9.23 3.13
N PHE A 99 -1.50 7.99 3.29
CA PHE A 99 -1.53 7.29 4.56
C PHE A 99 -0.59 7.91 5.58
N VAL A 100 0.70 8.08 5.26
CA VAL A 100 1.67 8.58 6.25
C VAL A 100 1.43 10.03 6.68
N GLN A 101 0.73 10.83 5.86
CA GLN A 101 0.36 12.20 6.21
C GLN A 101 -0.88 12.30 7.09
N ARG A 102 -1.82 11.36 6.97
CA ARG A 102 -3.12 11.40 7.68
C ARG A 102 -3.21 10.43 8.85
N CYS A 103 -2.37 9.39 8.86
CA CYS A 103 -2.37 8.33 9.85
C CYS A 103 -1.02 8.32 10.61
N PRO A 104 -0.91 8.98 11.77
CA PRO A 104 0.37 9.14 12.49
C PRO A 104 1.01 7.83 12.97
N GLN A 105 0.22 6.75 13.03
CA GLN A 105 0.65 5.42 13.47
C GLN A 105 0.86 4.44 12.30
N PHE A 106 0.80 4.93 11.05
CA PHE A 106 0.87 4.08 9.87
C PHE A 106 2.22 3.38 9.75
N ALA A 107 2.20 2.04 9.71
CA ALA A 107 3.40 1.20 9.80
C ALA A 107 3.55 0.21 8.65
N CYS A 108 2.45 -0.35 8.13
CA CYS A 108 2.52 -1.42 7.15
C CYS A 108 1.59 -1.12 5.97
N LEU A 109 2.12 -1.24 4.76
CA LEU A 109 1.34 -1.15 3.52
C LEU A 109 1.64 -2.33 2.61
N ALA A 110 0.59 -2.99 2.11
CA ALA A 110 0.69 -4.00 1.07
C ALA A 110 -0.36 -3.75 -0.01
N LEU A 111 0.07 -3.21 -1.15
CA LEU A 111 -0.77 -2.92 -2.31
C LEU A 111 0.02 -3.05 -3.61
N PRO A 112 -0.65 -3.36 -4.74
CA PRO A 112 -0.05 -3.16 -6.04
C PRO A 112 0.10 -1.65 -6.31
N MET A 113 1.30 -1.20 -6.69
CA MET A 113 1.58 0.20 -7.02
C MET A 113 2.49 0.33 -8.24
N ASP A 114 2.26 1.33 -9.06
CA ASP A 114 3.21 1.79 -10.05
C ASP A 114 4.31 2.63 -9.35
N ALA A 115 5.54 2.13 -9.44
CA ALA A 115 6.74 2.77 -8.91
C ALA A 115 7.66 3.31 -10.03
N THR A 116 7.13 3.53 -11.24
CA THR A 116 7.86 4.15 -12.35
C THR A 116 8.14 5.64 -12.14
N VAL A 117 7.32 6.32 -11.32
CA VAL A 117 7.45 7.75 -11.04
C VAL A 117 7.58 7.99 -9.53
N VAL A 118 8.70 8.61 -9.14
CA VAL A 118 8.95 9.03 -7.76
C VAL A 118 8.14 10.30 -7.43
N PRO A 119 7.34 10.33 -6.35
CA PRO A 119 6.57 11.50 -5.98
C PRO A 119 7.42 12.71 -5.59
N ILE A 120 7.02 13.89 -6.03
CA ILE A 120 7.61 15.15 -5.57
C ILE A 120 7.06 15.48 -4.18
N VAL A 121 7.94 15.54 -3.19
CA VAL A 121 7.57 15.90 -1.81
C VAL A 121 7.85 17.37 -1.57
N GLN A 122 6.85 18.11 -1.08
CA GLN A 122 7.01 19.51 -0.75
C GLN A 122 7.91 19.68 0.48
N THR A 123 8.89 20.58 0.38
CA THR A 123 9.79 20.91 1.48
C THR A 123 9.18 21.97 2.39
N ASP A 124 9.59 21.98 3.66
CA ASP A 124 9.20 23.03 4.61
C ASP A 124 9.82 24.39 4.24
N ALA A 125 9.46 25.46 4.97
CA ALA A 125 10.01 26.80 4.75
C ALA A 125 11.55 26.89 4.91
N LYS A 126 12.19 25.84 5.44
CA LYS A 126 13.65 25.72 5.58
C LYS A 126 14.25 24.80 4.52
N GLY A 127 13.47 24.36 3.53
CA GLY A 127 13.91 23.48 2.45
C GLY A 127 14.09 22.02 2.87
N ARG A 128 13.53 21.58 4.01
CA ARG A 128 13.67 20.19 4.48
C ARG A 128 12.47 19.36 4.04
N ALA A 129 12.73 18.17 3.50
CA ALA A 129 11.69 17.21 3.18
C ALA A 129 11.07 16.64 4.48
N PRO A 130 9.75 16.40 4.54
CA PRO A 130 9.11 15.70 5.64
C PRO A 130 9.65 14.26 5.72
N ARG A 131 9.77 13.75 6.94
CA ARG A 131 10.23 12.39 7.24
C ARG A 131 9.15 11.63 7.99
N TYR A 132 8.78 10.47 7.46
CA TYR A 132 7.73 9.62 7.99
C TYR A 132 8.36 8.39 8.63
N TRP A 133 8.61 8.49 9.94
CA TRP A 133 9.26 7.43 10.73
C TRP A 133 8.35 6.24 11.05
N GLY A 134 7.03 6.43 10.88
CA GLY A 134 6.04 5.41 11.25
C GLY A 134 6.06 4.20 10.35
N LEU A 135 6.36 4.38 9.05
CA LEU A 135 6.35 3.29 8.07
C LEU A 135 7.51 2.34 8.33
N GLU A 136 7.20 1.09 8.64
CA GLU A 136 8.14 0.03 9.01
C GLU A 136 8.24 -1.03 7.91
N GLU A 137 7.14 -1.29 7.20
CA GLU A 137 7.02 -2.36 6.20
C GLU A 137 6.27 -1.89 4.94
N LEU A 138 6.83 -2.20 3.78
CA LEU A 138 6.21 -1.96 2.49
C LEU A 138 6.30 -3.21 1.61
N THR A 139 5.14 -3.72 1.18
CA THR A 139 5.03 -4.84 0.25
C THR A 139 4.43 -4.35 -1.06
N LEU A 140 5.16 -4.55 -2.16
CA LEU A 140 4.81 -4.10 -3.49
C LEU A 140 4.62 -5.31 -4.41
N LYS A 141 3.39 -5.47 -4.90
CA LYS A 141 3.02 -6.61 -5.76
C LYS A 141 2.94 -6.15 -7.19
N ASP A 142 3.65 -6.84 -8.07
CA ASP A 142 3.70 -6.54 -9.50
C ASP A 142 3.84 -5.05 -9.82
N SER A 143 4.79 -4.45 -9.14
CA SER A 143 5.01 -3.02 -9.20
C SER A 143 6.08 -2.74 -10.24
N ASP A 144 5.70 -2.04 -11.31
CA ASP A 144 6.66 -1.56 -12.30
C ASP A 144 7.60 -0.54 -11.67
N ILE A 145 8.83 -0.51 -12.16
CA ILE A 145 9.88 0.35 -11.60
C ILE A 145 10.72 0.98 -12.71
N GLY A 146 10.90 2.29 -12.57
CA GLY A 146 11.70 3.12 -13.47
C GLY A 146 13.18 3.03 -13.12
N SER A 147 13.58 3.68 -12.02
CA SER A 147 14.95 3.73 -11.51
C SER A 147 15.00 3.36 -10.04
N GLY A 148 15.70 2.28 -9.71
CA GLY A 148 15.90 1.82 -8.34
C GLY A 148 16.77 2.75 -7.50
N ASP A 149 17.70 3.49 -8.13
CA ASP A 149 18.54 4.45 -7.44
C ASP A 149 17.75 5.70 -7.02
N GLU A 150 16.95 6.26 -7.92
CA GLU A 150 16.10 7.42 -7.62
C GLU A 150 15.03 7.07 -6.59
N LEU A 151 14.37 5.94 -6.76
CA LEU A 151 13.35 5.48 -5.83
C LEU A 151 13.94 5.12 -4.46
N GLY A 152 15.07 4.42 -4.44
CA GLY A 152 15.76 4.05 -3.21
C GLY A 152 16.25 5.26 -2.41
N ALA A 153 16.81 6.27 -3.08
CA ALA A 153 17.21 7.51 -2.43
C ALA A 153 16.00 8.25 -1.83
N TRP A 154 14.91 8.36 -2.59
CA TRP A 154 13.66 8.97 -2.09
C TRP A 154 13.08 8.21 -0.90
N MET A 155 13.07 6.87 -0.94
CA MET A 155 12.56 6.05 0.15
C MET A 155 13.42 6.19 1.40
N ALA A 156 14.75 6.14 1.27
CA ALA A 156 15.68 6.31 2.38
C ALA A 156 15.58 7.70 3.04
N GLU A 157 15.33 8.75 2.25
CA GLU A 157 15.13 10.10 2.77
C GLU A 157 13.76 10.27 3.45
N SER A 158 12.70 9.79 2.79
CA SER A 158 11.30 10.03 3.20
C SER A 158 10.83 9.10 4.31
N PHE A 159 11.30 7.84 4.33
CA PHE A 159 10.86 6.77 5.24
C PHE A 159 12.04 6.15 5.99
N PRO A 160 12.76 6.93 6.82
CA PRO A 160 13.92 6.42 7.54
C PRO A 160 13.58 5.33 8.60
N GLY A 161 12.29 5.09 8.86
CA GLY A 161 11.81 3.98 9.70
C GLY A 161 11.61 2.66 8.97
N LEU A 162 11.68 2.64 7.63
CA LEU A 162 11.38 1.49 6.80
C LEU A 162 12.47 0.42 6.93
N ARG A 163 12.10 -0.76 7.43
CA ARG A 163 13.01 -1.87 7.73
C ARG A 163 12.87 -3.03 6.78
N ASP A 164 11.64 -3.22 6.29
CA ASP A 164 11.27 -4.38 5.50
C ASP A 164 10.61 -3.91 4.21
N LEU A 165 11.26 -4.22 3.08
CA LEU A 165 10.75 -3.97 1.73
C LEU A 165 10.65 -5.32 1.03
N TYR A 166 9.42 -5.70 0.69
CA TYR A 166 9.11 -6.91 -0.05
C TYR A 166 8.57 -6.54 -1.42
N TYR A 167 9.03 -7.24 -2.45
CA TYR A 167 8.43 -7.18 -3.76
C TYR A 167 8.19 -8.60 -4.27
N SER A 168 7.08 -8.80 -4.96
CA SER A 168 6.73 -10.08 -5.59
C SER A 168 6.30 -9.84 -7.02
N LEU A 169 6.89 -10.61 -7.94
CA LEU A 169 6.50 -10.62 -9.35
C LEU A 169 5.51 -11.76 -9.60
N PRO A 170 4.60 -11.63 -10.57
CA PRO A 170 3.78 -12.75 -11.02
C PRO A 170 4.68 -13.88 -11.54
N ASN A 171 4.18 -15.12 -11.47
CA ASN A 171 4.86 -16.29 -12.03
C ASN A 171 4.96 -16.28 -13.58
N GLU A 172 4.46 -15.24 -14.25
CA GLU A 172 4.43 -15.16 -15.71
C GLU A 172 5.76 -14.60 -16.25
N GLU A 173 6.28 -15.23 -17.32
CA GLU A 173 7.56 -14.90 -17.94
C GLU A 173 7.48 -13.56 -18.68
N HIS A 174 7.63 -12.44 -17.97
CA HIS A 174 7.93 -11.15 -18.62
C HIS A 174 9.42 -11.07 -18.97
N GLY A 175 9.73 -10.59 -20.18
CA GLY A 175 11.11 -10.46 -20.65
C GLY A 175 11.98 -9.47 -19.87
N ASP A 176 11.40 -8.72 -18.93
CA ASP A 176 12.11 -7.74 -18.07
C ASP A 176 12.10 -8.09 -16.57
N VAL A 177 11.68 -9.31 -16.20
CA VAL A 177 11.67 -9.79 -14.79
C VAL A 177 13.02 -9.57 -14.11
N ASP A 178 14.12 -10.00 -14.75
CA ASP A 178 15.46 -9.88 -14.19
C ASP A 178 15.83 -8.40 -13.94
N ARG A 179 15.50 -7.51 -14.88
CA ARG A 179 15.73 -6.08 -14.74
C ARG A 179 14.94 -5.52 -13.54
N ARG A 180 13.65 -5.86 -13.42
CA ARG A 180 12.80 -5.39 -12.31
C ARG A 180 13.32 -5.91 -10.96
N ILE A 181 13.75 -7.16 -10.89
CA ILE A 181 14.39 -7.77 -9.71
C ILE A 181 15.63 -6.97 -9.31
N GLU A 182 16.52 -6.67 -10.26
CA GLU A 182 17.73 -5.88 -10.00
C GLU A 182 17.41 -4.48 -9.46
N GLU A 183 16.47 -3.76 -10.08
CA GLU A 183 16.06 -2.42 -9.63
C GLU A 183 15.44 -2.47 -8.22
N TRP A 184 14.54 -3.41 -7.94
CA TRP A 184 13.95 -3.55 -6.61
C TRP A 184 14.97 -3.96 -5.54
N ASN A 185 15.96 -4.79 -5.90
CA ASN A 185 17.08 -5.10 -5.00
C ASN A 185 17.92 -3.86 -4.67
N ARG A 186 18.13 -2.94 -5.62
CA ARG A 186 18.80 -1.65 -5.35
C ARG A 186 17.98 -0.79 -4.39
N VAL A 187 16.66 -0.67 -4.61
CA VAL A 187 15.77 0.07 -3.69
C VAL A 187 15.86 -0.51 -2.28
N LYS A 188 15.75 -1.84 -2.15
CA LYS A 188 15.85 -2.53 -0.86
C LYS A 188 17.17 -2.24 -0.16
N MET A 189 18.28 -2.33 -0.88
CA MET A 189 19.61 -2.05 -0.36
C MET A 189 19.74 -0.61 0.14
N LEU A 190 19.37 0.38 -0.68
CA LEU A 190 19.48 1.80 -0.35
C LEU A 190 18.58 2.21 0.83
N THR A 191 17.40 1.59 0.92
CA THR A 191 16.39 1.95 1.93
C THR A 191 16.63 1.29 3.27
N THR A 192 16.96 -0.01 3.26
CA THR A 192 17.02 -0.83 4.49
C THR A 192 18.44 -1.15 4.93
N GLY A 193 19.44 -0.91 4.07
CA GLY A 193 20.83 -1.34 4.29
C GLY A 193 21.04 -2.85 4.24
N ARG A 194 20.01 -3.64 3.88
CA ARG A 194 20.09 -5.10 3.79
C ARG A 194 20.30 -5.54 2.35
N THR A 195 21.31 -6.39 2.16
CA THR A 195 21.47 -7.24 0.99
C THR A 195 21.27 -8.67 1.46
N GLU A 196 20.15 -9.31 1.14
CA GLU A 196 20.02 -10.76 1.39
C GLU A 196 19.66 -11.52 0.13
N PHE A 197 20.24 -12.72 0.09
CA PHE A 197 20.48 -13.65 -1.01
C PHE A 197 19.27 -14.49 -1.38
#